data_AF-A0A2H9PLP0-F1
#
_entry.id   AF-A0A2H9PLP0-F1
#
_cell.length_a   1.000
_cell.length_b   1.000
_cell.length_c   1.000
_cell.angle_alpha   90.00
_cell.angle_beta   90.00
_cell.angle_gamma   90.00
#
_symmetry.space_group_name_H-M   'P 1'
#
loop_
_entity.id
_entity.type
_entity.pdbx_description
1 polymer ?
#
loop_
_entity_poly.entity_id
_entity_poly.type
_entity_poly.pdbx_seq_one_letter_code
_entity_poly.pdbx_strand_id
1 'polypeptide(L)'
;MTLEDRVAFREALLEHRPEEEWKQYRPQHQTVYHGTFALGGREVSGTELIREYAQRFPADREYSDRGTLNRMLSECEVPQFSFTDSDVMRGFLLSSRSPVQWSKYQPSYHTFWTLDFKHMGIDMKGQMLLYNLFVELENQRNGTFYAFVDYTPERNPEMYKKVQATRSGAFIAKAFEIAGLTVKSKSILQEDLTPERLREILLTRRTEEEWENWQGGHADFKSTWFDLEGYRNFAGASLRRRYQELRGKDRSIKDLFSEAGIKVGSNPELLRKTLEDRFERFYGVFDNPAELRSLFLGIMPEEEWAKPQQYSPLRKQKLAISDERSVSIHTLLHLFSIYKYNAEQETIDTYIDFNKAQSEEHKGLIQSNKKALGELLDFAGLEYKFIPDITEVDLHDPTVLRRMLFHATLEGETLPHNELKNAGIQQFRKARFRDPATGVDIAGQSLMIYFSALYYVKEHHEVGLDEAANALHKGKSNSAVMNEILGKAGF
;
A
#
# COMPACT_ATOMS: atom_id res chain seq x y z
N MET A 1 23.53 39.66 34.58
CA MET A 1 23.26 40.27 33.26
C MET A 1 23.09 41.76 33.48
N THR A 2 23.87 42.61 32.81
CA THR A 2 23.54 44.05 32.75
C THR A 2 22.81 44.30 31.43
N LEU A 3 21.77 45.14 31.46
CA LEU A 3 21.05 45.55 30.26
C LEU A 3 21.96 46.40 29.35
N GLU A 4 22.87 47.15 29.98
CA GLU A 4 23.81 48.07 29.33
C GLU A 4 24.80 47.37 28.39
N ASP A 5 25.34 46.20 28.76
CA ASP A 5 26.25 45.46 27.89
C ASP A 5 25.54 45.01 26.60
N ARG A 6 24.30 44.52 26.72
CA ARG A 6 23.51 44.07 25.55
C ARG A 6 23.15 45.22 24.61
N VAL A 7 22.85 46.40 25.15
CA VAL A 7 22.58 47.60 24.36
C VAL A 7 23.82 48.00 23.56
N ALA A 8 25.02 47.96 24.16
CA ALA A 8 26.26 48.29 23.45
C ALA A 8 26.55 47.34 22.26
N PHE A 9 26.30 46.04 22.43
CA PHE A 9 26.42 45.09 21.31
C PHE A 9 25.38 45.33 20.22
N ARG A 10 24.13 45.64 20.61
CA ARG A 10 23.06 45.99 19.66
C ARG A 10 23.43 47.23 18.85
N GLU A 11 23.88 48.30 19.50
CA GLU A 11 24.28 49.54 18.84
C GLU A 11 25.44 49.31 17.87
N ALA A 12 26.48 48.59 18.29
CA ALA A 12 27.60 48.24 17.41
C ALA A 12 27.15 47.50 16.13
N LEU A 13 26.19 46.58 16.27
CA LEU A 13 25.65 45.81 15.14
C LEU A 13 24.81 46.69 14.21
N LEU A 14 24.02 47.62 14.74
CA LEU A 14 23.17 48.51 13.95
C LEU A 14 23.92 49.68 13.30
N GLU A 15 25.02 50.14 13.90
CA GLU A 15 25.92 51.12 13.28
C GLU A 15 26.67 50.52 12.09
N HIS A 16 27.10 49.26 12.19
CA HIS A 16 27.75 48.55 11.09
C HIS A 16 26.80 48.33 9.92
N ARG A 17 25.51 48.09 10.20
CA ARG A 17 24.48 47.81 9.19
C ARG A 17 23.10 48.18 9.74
N PRO A 18 22.27 48.95 9.00
CA PRO A 18 20.96 49.36 9.49
C PRO A 18 19.98 48.17 9.62
N GLU A 19 18.94 48.33 10.44
CA GLU A 19 17.94 47.28 10.70
C GLU A 19 17.33 46.68 9.42
N GLU A 20 17.02 47.50 8.42
CA GLU A 20 16.44 47.04 7.15
C GLU A 20 17.40 46.15 6.34
N GLU A 21 18.71 46.37 6.46
CA GLU A 21 19.71 45.51 5.81
C GLU A 21 19.95 44.22 6.60
N TRP A 22 19.79 44.25 7.92
CA TRP A 22 19.79 43.02 8.74
C TRP A 22 18.57 42.14 8.47
N LYS A 23 17.41 42.73 8.18
CA LYS A 23 16.21 42.00 7.73
C LYS A 23 16.40 41.30 6.38
N GLN A 24 17.33 41.78 5.55
CA GLN A 24 17.69 41.17 4.26
C GLN A 24 18.94 40.29 4.34
N TYR A 25 19.50 40.13 5.55
CA TYR A 25 20.79 39.50 5.73
C TYR A 25 20.77 38.01 5.37
N ARG A 26 21.45 37.67 4.27
CA ARG A 26 22.00 36.33 4.08
C ARG A 26 23.35 36.22 4.77
N PRO A 27 23.68 35.07 5.36
CA PRO A 27 24.95 34.85 6.01
C PRO A 27 26.05 34.55 4.98
N GLN A 28 26.61 35.60 4.37
CA GLN A 28 28.06 35.61 4.17
C GLN A 28 28.69 36.00 5.51
N HIS A 29 28.55 35.14 6.52
CA HIS A 29 29.01 35.41 7.89
C HIS A 29 30.48 35.85 7.94
N GLN A 30 31.32 35.38 7.02
CA GLN A 30 32.70 35.85 6.83
C GLN A 30 32.80 37.38 6.75
N THR A 31 31.88 38.09 6.09
CA THR A 31 31.94 39.56 6.04
C THR A 31 31.71 40.21 7.40
N VAL A 32 30.90 39.58 8.27
CA VAL A 32 30.72 40.05 9.66
C VAL A 32 31.97 39.76 10.48
N TYR A 33 32.53 38.54 10.40
CA TYR A 33 33.76 38.20 11.14
C TYR A 33 34.99 39.03 10.76
N HIS A 34 35.04 39.51 9.53
CA HIS A 34 36.10 40.37 9.00
C HIS A 34 35.75 41.86 8.95
N GLY A 35 34.54 42.23 9.37
CA GLY A 35 34.10 43.63 9.44
C GLY A 35 34.69 44.36 10.64
N THR A 36 34.58 45.69 10.62
CA THR A 36 34.94 46.57 11.75
C THR A 36 33.66 47.09 12.40
N PHE A 37 33.63 47.12 13.74
CA PHE A 37 32.49 47.53 14.56
C PHE A 37 32.95 48.54 15.61
N ALA A 38 32.08 49.48 15.96
CA ALA A 38 32.32 50.39 17.07
C ALA A 38 31.67 49.83 18.34
N LEU A 39 32.47 49.33 19.28
CA LEU A 39 31.99 48.83 20.57
C LEU A 39 32.54 49.72 21.69
N GLY A 40 31.66 50.43 22.41
CA GLY A 40 32.07 51.32 23.50
C GLY A 40 33.04 52.42 23.05
N GLY A 41 32.89 52.93 21.82
CA GLY A 41 33.73 53.98 21.24
C GLY A 41 35.09 53.53 20.72
N ARG A 42 35.34 52.21 20.62
CA ARG A 42 36.55 51.64 20.00
C ARG A 42 36.21 50.84 18.76
N GLU A 43 37.05 50.93 17.74
CA GLU A 43 36.98 50.03 16.60
C GLU A 43 37.51 48.65 16.97
N VAL A 44 36.67 47.63 16.80
CA VAL A 44 37.01 46.21 17.01
C VAL A 44 36.70 45.42 15.76
N SER A 45 37.47 44.37 15.52
CA SER A 45 37.15 43.41 14.45
C SER A 45 35.89 42.61 14.81
N GLY A 46 35.14 42.13 13.82
CA GLY A 46 33.96 41.30 14.09
C GLY A 46 34.28 39.99 14.81
N THR A 47 35.46 39.43 14.58
CA THR A 47 35.97 38.28 15.33
C THR A 47 36.19 38.62 16.80
N GLU A 48 36.74 39.80 17.11
CA GLU A 48 36.87 40.28 18.49
C GLU A 48 35.51 40.60 19.11
N LEU A 49 34.61 41.28 18.39
CA LEU A 49 33.26 41.58 18.85
C LEU A 49 32.54 40.30 19.32
N ILE A 50 32.58 39.25 18.51
CA ILE A 50 31.91 37.97 18.80
C ILE A 50 32.60 37.23 19.96
N ARG A 51 33.93 37.31 20.04
CA ARG A 51 34.70 36.74 21.16
C ARG A 51 34.38 37.47 22.47
N GLU A 52 34.34 38.79 22.47
CA GLU A 52 33.98 39.60 23.63
C GLU A 52 32.54 39.31 24.08
N TYR A 53 31.61 39.21 23.13
CA TYR A 53 30.25 38.80 23.41
C TYR A 53 30.22 37.42 24.08
N ALA A 54 30.89 36.41 23.52
CA ALA A 54 30.90 35.05 24.08
C ALA A 54 31.55 34.97 25.48
N GLN A 55 32.55 35.81 25.76
CA GLN A 55 33.17 35.90 27.09
C GLN A 55 32.23 36.53 28.12
N ARG A 56 31.49 37.58 27.74
CA ARG A 56 30.53 38.26 28.61
C ARG A 56 29.23 37.48 28.78
N PHE A 57 28.85 36.69 27.78
CA PHE A 57 27.62 35.89 27.72
C PHE A 57 27.93 34.44 27.36
N PRO A 58 28.65 33.70 28.22
CA PRO A 58 29.02 32.32 27.94
C PRO A 58 27.77 31.46 27.82
N ALA A 59 27.71 30.72 26.72
CA ALA A 59 26.67 29.76 26.47
C ALA A 59 26.85 28.52 27.37
N ASP A 60 25.74 27.93 27.83
CA ASP A 60 25.70 26.59 28.44
C ASP A 60 26.03 25.47 27.45
N ARG A 61 26.19 25.82 26.16
CA ARG A 61 26.49 24.90 25.06
C ARG A 61 27.54 25.51 24.14
N GLU A 62 28.41 24.67 23.60
CA GLU A 62 29.36 25.07 22.57
C GLU A 62 28.62 25.27 21.23
N TYR A 63 28.77 26.45 20.62
CA TYR A 63 28.19 26.80 19.33
C TYR A 63 29.29 26.94 18.29
N SER A 64 28.97 26.64 17.02
CA SER A 64 29.83 27.05 15.91
C SER A 64 29.96 28.58 15.87
N ASP A 65 30.96 29.11 15.15
CA ASP A 65 31.10 30.54 14.94
C ASP A 65 29.75 31.14 14.52
N ARG A 66 29.16 30.62 13.45
CA ARG A 66 27.85 31.05 12.93
C ARG A 66 26.73 30.96 13.98
N GLY A 67 26.69 29.90 14.79
CA GLY A 67 25.72 29.78 15.88
C GLY A 67 25.89 30.86 16.95
N THR A 68 27.13 31.25 17.22
CA THR A 68 27.46 32.36 18.15
C THR A 68 27.01 33.71 17.61
N LEU A 69 27.23 33.98 16.31
CA LEU A 69 26.74 35.21 15.67
C LEU A 69 25.21 35.29 15.65
N ASN A 70 24.53 34.20 15.28
CA ASN A 70 23.07 34.15 15.29
C ASN A 70 22.51 34.40 16.69
N ARG A 71 23.10 33.76 17.71
CA ARG A 71 22.76 33.99 19.12
C ARG A 71 22.93 35.45 19.51
N MET A 72 24.07 36.05 19.19
CA MET A 72 24.34 37.45 19.49
C MET A 72 23.30 38.37 18.86
N LEU A 73 23.02 38.21 17.56
CA LEU A 73 22.00 39.00 16.87
C LEU A 73 20.60 38.81 17.50
N SER A 74 20.24 37.58 17.89
CA SER A 74 18.95 37.30 18.52
C SER A 74 18.83 37.84 19.94
N GLU A 75 19.84 37.65 20.79
CA GLU A 75 19.84 38.17 22.18
C GLU A 75 19.94 39.70 22.24
N CYS A 76 20.50 40.33 21.20
CA CYS A 76 20.57 41.78 21.05
C CYS A 76 19.35 42.37 20.32
N GLU A 77 18.31 41.57 20.07
CA GLU A 77 17.06 42.01 19.42
C GLU A 77 17.30 42.70 18.07
N VAL A 78 18.29 42.23 17.30
CA VAL A 78 18.54 42.70 15.93
C VAL A 78 17.55 42.01 14.99
N PRO A 79 16.70 42.76 14.24
CA PRO A 79 15.75 42.18 13.31
C PRO A 79 16.45 41.38 12.20
N GLN A 80 16.11 40.09 12.06
CA GLN A 80 16.71 39.19 11.06
C GLN A 80 15.68 38.71 10.04
N PHE A 81 16.16 38.32 8.86
CA PHE A 81 15.38 37.56 7.89
C PHE A 81 14.86 36.26 8.52
N SER A 82 13.54 36.07 8.56
CA SER A 82 12.90 34.94 9.23
C SER A 82 12.02 34.15 8.26
N PHE A 83 12.24 32.84 8.15
CA PHE A 83 11.39 31.92 7.39
C PHE A 83 10.05 31.64 8.07
N THR A 84 9.93 31.96 9.36
CA THR A 84 8.66 31.92 10.10
C THR A 84 7.84 33.20 9.97
N ASP A 85 8.39 34.26 9.37
CA ASP A 85 7.63 35.46 9.02
C ASP A 85 6.67 35.16 7.85
N SER A 86 5.41 35.60 8.00
CA SER A 86 4.36 35.29 7.02
C SER A 86 4.61 35.94 5.67
N ASP A 87 5.11 37.16 5.62
CA ASP A 87 5.35 37.90 4.37
C ASP A 87 6.55 37.34 3.63
N VAL A 88 7.60 36.92 4.37
CA VAL A 88 8.77 36.25 3.80
C VAL A 88 8.38 34.89 3.20
N MET A 89 7.70 34.04 3.97
CA MET A 89 7.29 32.71 3.50
C MET A 89 6.31 32.83 2.33
N ARG A 90 5.36 33.77 2.41
CA ARG A 90 4.44 34.08 1.31
C ARG A 90 5.20 34.56 0.07
N GLY A 91 6.18 35.44 0.24
CA GLY A 91 7.04 35.93 -0.84
C GLY A 91 7.75 34.80 -1.58
N PHE A 92 8.35 33.84 -0.85
CA PHE A 92 8.93 32.66 -1.46
C PHE A 92 7.89 31.83 -2.20
N LEU A 93 6.80 31.41 -1.55
CA LEU A 93 5.82 30.52 -2.17
C LEU A 93 5.18 31.14 -3.42
N LEU A 94 4.89 32.44 -3.39
CA LEU A 94 4.30 33.17 -4.51
C LEU A 94 5.26 33.44 -5.68
N SER A 95 6.58 33.36 -5.45
CA SER A 95 7.56 33.46 -6.53
C SER A 95 7.53 32.28 -7.51
N SER A 96 7.02 31.13 -7.06
CA SER A 96 6.95 29.92 -7.87
C SER A 96 5.59 29.75 -8.54
N ARG A 97 4.50 30.02 -7.81
CA ARG A 97 3.12 29.85 -8.31
C ARG A 97 2.16 30.84 -7.66
N SER A 98 1.07 31.15 -8.36
CA SER A 98 0.02 32.02 -7.84
C SER A 98 -0.81 31.36 -6.71
N PRO A 99 -1.56 32.14 -5.90
CA PRO A 99 -2.42 31.56 -4.86
C PRO A 99 -3.44 30.56 -5.41
N VAL A 100 -3.99 30.82 -6.61
CA VAL A 100 -4.97 29.95 -7.30
C VAL A 100 -4.33 28.63 -7.75
N GLN A 101 -3.05 28.64 -8.11
CA GLN A 101 -2.32 27.41 -8.43
C GLN A 101 -2.00 26.61 -7.15
N TRP A 102 -1.70 27.29 -6.04
CA TRP A 102 -1.45 26.64 -4.76
C TRP A 102 -2.70 26.04 -4.13
N SER A 103 -3.87 26.65 -4.28
CA SER A 103 -5.11 26.07 -3.75
C SER A 103 -5.44 24.69 -4.32
N LYS A 104 -4.93 24.38 -5.52
CA LYS A 104 -5.06 23.07 -6.18
C LYS A 104 -3.95 22.08 -5.83
N TYR A 105 -2.90 22.53 -5.16
CA TYR A 105 -1.72 21.74 -4.84
C TYR A 105 -1.97 20.85 -3.60
N GLN A 106 -1.65 19.56 -3.73
CA GLN A 106 -1.62 18.63 -2.61
C GLN A 106 -0.17 18.49 -2.11
N PRO A 107 0.12 18.89 -0.85
CA PRO A 107 1.47 18.84 -0.28
C PRO A 107 2.11 17.46 -0.39
N SER A 108 3.24 17.40 -1.08
CA SER A 108 4.07 16.20 -1.23
C SER A 108 5.53 16.60 -1.29
N TYR A 109 6.37 15.94 -0.50
CA TYR A 109 7.80 16.24 -0.47
C TYR A 109 8.44 16.11 -1.84
N HIS A 110 8.11 15.04 -2.59
CA HIS A 110 8.66 14.76 -3.91
C HIS A 110 8.34 15.83 -4.96
N THR A 111 7.23 16.55 -4.83
CA THR A 111 6.88 17.62 -5.77
C THR A 111 7.33 18.99 -5.29
N PHE A 112 7.53 19.18 -3.99
CA PHE A 112 7.93 20.46 -3.42
C PHE A 112 9.45 20.67 -3.46
N TRP A 113 10.23 19.63 -3.16
CA TRP A 113 11.67 19.77 -2.87
C TRP A 113 12.51 20.31 -4.03
N THR A 114 12.11 20.06 -5.29
CA THR A 114 12.82 20.50 -6.50
C THR A 114 12.42 21.89 -6.98
N LEU A 115 11.35 22.48 -6.43
CA LEU A 115 10.86 23.79 -6.86
C LEU A 115 11.87 24.87 -6.54
N ASP A 116 12.00 25.82 -7.47
CA ASP A 116 12.78 27.03 -7.29
C ASP A 116 11.92 28.13 -6.70
N PHE A 117 12.46 28.78 -5.67
CA PHE A 117 11.85 29.90 -4.98
C PHE A 117 12.82 31.09 -4.97
N LYS A 118 12.26 32.30 -5.09
CA LYS A 118 12.99 33.56 -5.17
C LYS A 118 12.29 34.65 -4.38
N HIS A 119 12.96 35.26 -3.41
CA HIS A 119 12.39 36.38 -2.67
C HIS A 119 13.50 37.30 -2.13
N MET A 120 13.46 38.61 -2.38
CA MET A 120 14.49 39.57 -1.93
C MET A 120 15.94 39.19 -2.32
N GLY A 121 16.19 38.79 -3.58
CA GLY A 121 17.52 38.26 -4.02
C GLY A 121 17.82 36.82 -3.55
N ILE A 122 16.79 36.20 -2.96
CA ILE A 122 16.54 34.88 -2.38
C ILE A 122 16.50 33.60 -3.22
N ASP A 123 17.43 33.26 -4.12
CA ASP A 123 17.32 31.97 -4.83
C ASP A 123 17.55 30.76 -3.88
N MET A 124 16.57 29.84 -3.82
CA MET A 124 16.68 28.55 -3.12
C MET A 124 15.75 27.46 -3.66
N LYS A 125 16.11 26.19 -3.40
CA LYS A 125 15.24 25.03 -3.63
C LYS A 125 14.24 24.83 -2.50
N GLY A 126 13.11 24.20 -2.79
CA GLY A 126 12.08 23.89 -1.81
C GLY A 126 12.56 23.04 -0.63
N GLN A 127 13.49 22.11 -0.86
CA GLN A 127 14.13 21.40 0.25
C GLN A 127 14.79 22.35 1.24
N MET A 128 15.53 23.35 0.73
CA MET A 128 16.23 24.31 1.56
C MET A 128 15.26 25.24 2.30
N LEU A 129 14.16 25.62 1.66
CA LEU A 129 13.11 26.41 2.30
C LEU A 129 12.52 25.67 3.52
N LEU A 130 12.18 24.39 3.36
CA LEU A 130 11.65 23.57 4.47
C LEU A 130 12.67 23.38 5.59
N TYR A 131 13.95 23.20 5.25
CA TYR A 131 15.00 22.99 6.23
C TYR A 131 15.26 24.24 7.06
N ASN A 132 15.34 25.42 6.45
CA ASN A 132 15.51 26.65 7.20
C ASN A 132 14.29 26.93 8.09
N LEU A 133 13.06 26.75 7.58
CA LEU A 133 11.84 26.86 8.36
C LEU A 133 11.84 25.92 9.59
N PHE A 134 12.28 24.67 9.41
CA PHE A 134 12.35 23.70 10.51
C PHE A 134 13.33 24.15 11.59
N VAL A 135 14.53 24.59 11.21
CA VAL A 135 15.56 25.00 12.15
C VAL A 135 15.09 26.20 12.97
N GLU A 136 14.42 27.18 12.35
CA GLU A 136 13.85 28.31 13.08
C GLU A 136 12.75 27.87 14.06
N LEU A 137 11.82 27.02 13.64
CA LEU A 137 10.77 26.51 14.52
C LEU A 137 11.34 25.70 15.69
N GLU A 138 12.38 24.90 15.46
CA GLU A 138 13.04 24.14 16.53
C GLU A 138 13.79 25.07 17.49
N ASN A 139 14.46 26.08 16.97
CA ASN A 139 15.14 27.11 17.75
C ASN A 139 14.17 27.90 18.63
N GLN A 140 13.05 28.36 18.07
CA GLN A 140 11.99 29.06 18.80
C GLN A 140 11.41 28.18 19.91
N ARG A 141 11.14 26.90 19.62
CA ARG A 141 10.57 25.97 20.61
C ARG A 141 11.55 25.67 21.75
N ASN A 142 12.83 25.52 21.44
CA ASN A 142 13.83 25.05 22.41
C ASN A 142 14.62 26.18 23.07
N GLY A 143 14.44 27.44 22.65
CA GLY A 143 15.29 28.56 23.06
C GLY A 143 16.74 28.43 22.58
N THR A 144 16.96 27.83 21.40
CA THR A 144 18.31 27.61 20.83
C THR A 144 18.53 28.50 19.60
N PHE A 145 19.78 28.57 19.11
CA PHE A 145 20.17 29.45 18.00
C PHE A 145 21.00 28.73 16.93
N TYR A 146 20.72 27.45 16.70
CA TYR A 146 21.45 26.64 15.72
C TYR A 146 21.22 27.14 14.29
N ALA A 147 22.21 27.00 13.42
CA ALA A 147 22.11 27.29 12.00
C ALA A 147 21.84 26.02 11.18
N PHE A 148 21.35 26.17 9.94
CA PHE A 148 21.13 25.02 9.04
C PHE A 148 22.37 24.12 8.89
N VAL A 149 23.59 24.68 8.87
CA VAL A 149 24.83 23.90 8.74
C VAL A 149 25.05 22.95 9.92
N ASP A 150 24.55 23.29 11.11
CA ASP A 150 24.64 22.44 12.30
C ASP A 150 23.72 21.21 12.18
N TYR A 151 22.75 21.25 11.27
CA TYR A 151 21.86 20.15 10.94
C TYR A 151 22.30 19.36 9.70
N THR A 152 23.56 19.49 9.28
CA THR A 152 24.09 18.68 8.16
C THR A 152 24.57 17.31 8.66
N PRO A 153 24.53 16.27 7.80
CA PRO A 153 25.02 14.94 8.16
C PRO A 153 26.45 14.95 8.72
N GLU A 154 27.30 15.82 8.16
CA GLU A 154 28.73 15.90 8.48
C GLU A 154 29.00 16.56 9.83
N ARG A 155 28.12 17.47 10.28
CA ARG A 155 28.28 18.21 11.53
C ARG A 155 27.59 17.54 12.71
N ASN A 156 26.35 17.09 12.52
CA ASN A 156 25.58 16.45 13.58
C ASN A 156 24.55 15.46 12.98
N PRO A 157 24.91 14.18 12.87
CA PRO A 157 24.02 13.15 12.32
C PRO A 157 22.68 13.02 13.05
N GLU A 158 22.65 13.27 14.36
CA GLU A 158 21.43 13.18 15.17
C GLU A 158 20.46 14.32 14.88
N MET A 159 20.98 15.55 14.78
CA MET A 159 20.19 16.71 14.37
C MET A 159 19.72 16.57 12.92
N TYR A 160 20.56 16.07 12.02
CA TYR A 160 20.16 15.81 10.64
C TYR A 160 18.95 14.86 10.54
N LYS A 161 18.90 13.80 11.36
CA LYS A 161 17.73 12.90 11.43
C LYS A 161 16.44 13.64 11.77
N LYS A 162 16.48 14.69 12.59
CA LYS A 162 15.29 15.50 12.91
C LYS A 162 14.82 16.30 11.70
N VAL A 163 15.75 16.88 10.93
CA VAL A 163 15.43 17.60 9.69
C VAL A 163 14.82 16.66 8.64
N GLN A 164 15.18 15.38 8.63
CA GLN A 164 14.55 14.40 7.74
C GLN A 164 13.04 14.21 8.03
N ALA A 165 12.58 14.48 9.25
CA ALA A 165 11.15 14.42 9.59
C ALA A 165 10.32 15.51 8.87
N THR A 166 10.96 16.53 8.30
CA THR A 166 10.31 17.57 7.47
C THR A 166 9.85 17.03 6.11
N ARG A 167 10.26 15.82 5.71
CA ARG A 167 9.86 15.14 4.47
C ARG A 167 8.42 14.60 4.52
N SER A 168 7.49 15.40 5.04
CA SER A 168 6.09 15.04 5.20
C SER A 168 5.17 16.11 4.62
N GLY A 169 4.03 15.70 4.05
CA GLY A 169 3.02 16.63 3.55
C GLY A 169 2.47 17.55 4.65
N ALA A 170 2.45 17.09 5.90
CA ALA A 170 2.03 17.89 7.05
C ALA A 170 2.96 19.07 7.33
N PHE A 171 4.28 18.84 7.30
CA PHE A 171 5.25 19.92 7.51
C PHE A 171 5.24 20.92 6.35
N ILE A 172 5.06 20.45 5.12
CA ILE A 172 4.89 21.32 3.95
C ILE A 172 3.62 22.16 4.11
N ALA A 173 2.49 21.56 4.52
CA ALA A 173 1.25 22.29 4.76
C ALA A 173 1.43 23.40 5.82
N LYS A 174 2.25 23.17 6.85
CA LYS A 174 2.61 24.19 7.84
C LYS A 174 3.31 25.42 7.23
N ALA A 175 4.16 25.23 6.21
CA ALA A 175 4.77 26.36 5.49
C ALA A 175 3.71 27.22 4.77
N PHE A 176 2.71 26.59 4.16
CA PHE A 176 1.59 27.29 3.54
C PHE A 176 0.68 27.99 4.56
N GLU A 177 0.47 27.35 5.72
CA GLU A 177 -0.27 27.95 6.85
C GLU A 177 0.40 29.24 7.34
N ILE A 178 1.72 29.23 7.56
CA ILE A 178 2.51 30.42 7.95
C ILE A 178 2.36 31.54 6.92
N ALA A 179 2.36 31.22 5.63
CA ALA A 179 2.19 32.20 4.54
C ALA A 179 0.76 32.71 4.34
N GLY A 180 -0.23 32.18 5.07
CA GLY A 180 -1.64 32.46 4.84
C GLY A 180 -2.09 32.04 3.43
N LEU A 181 -1.64 30.87 2.96
CA LEU A 181 -1.99 30.29 1.67
C LEU A 181 -2.75 28.98 1.84
N THR A 182 -3.81 28.81 1.06
CA THR A 182 -4.61 27.57 1.06
C THR A 182 -3.98 26.53 0.15
N VAL A 183 -3.94 25.28 0.62
CA VAL A 183 -3.53 24.09 -0.13
C VAL A 183 -4.46 22.91 0.22
N LYS A 184 -4.42 21.83 -0.56
CA LYS A 184 -5.16 20.59 -0.30
C LYS A 184 -4.51 19.76 0.80
N SER A 185 -4.68 20.14 2.06
CA SER A 185 -4.04 19.48 3.23
C SER A 185 -5.02 18.73 4.14
N LYS A 186 -6.30 19.15 4.20
CA LYS A 186 -7.29 18.57 5.11
C LYS A 186 -7.60 17.12 4.74
N SER A 187 -7.95 16.33 5.75
CA SER A 187 -8.31 14.92 5.60
C SER A 187 -9.80 14.73 5.79
N ILE A 188 -10.48 14.07 4.85
CA ILE A 188 -11.90 13.74 5.02
C ILE A 188 -12.15 12.88 6.26
N LEU A 189 -11.16 12.10 6.69
CA LEU A 189 -11.24 11.25 7.90
C LEU A 189 -11.31 12.04 9.21
N GLN A 190 -11.10 13.35 9.18
CA GLN A 190 -11.18 14.23 10.35
C GLN A 190 -12.39 15.17 10.29
N GLU A 191 -13.14 15.13 9.19
CA GLU A 191 -14.29 16.02 8.96
C GLU A 191 -15.47 15.62 9.83
N ASP A 192 -16.25 16.60 10.31
CA ASP A 192 -17.58 16.32 10.84
C ASP A 192 -18.59 16.23 9.69
N LEU A 193 -19.26 15.09 9.56
CA LEU A 193 -20.14 14.79 8.44
C LEU A 193 -21.59 15.04 8.86
N THR A 194 -22.00 16.31 8.89
CA THR A 194 -23.42 16.67 9.02
C THR A 194 -24.19 16.29 7.74
N PRO A 195 -25.52 16.12 7.80
CA PRO A 195 -26.35 15.91 6.61
C PRO A 195 -26.07 16.88 5.46
N GLU A 196 -25.99 18.18 5.77
CA GLU A 196 -25.74 19.25 4.81
C GLU A 196 -24.35 19.13 4.20
N ARG A 197 -23.34 18.82 5.04
CA ARG A 197 -21.97 18.66 4.59
C ARG A 197 -21.80 17.43 3.71
N LEU A 198 -22.42 16.31 4.08
CA LEU A 198 -22.46 15.10 3.24
C LEU A 198 -23.07 15.41 1.87
N ARG A 199 -24.18 16.14 1.85
CA ARG A 199 -24.84 16.56 0.61
C ARG A 199 -23.91 17.39 -0.26
N GLU A 200 -23.28 18.42 0.29
CA GLU A 200 -22.33 19.25 -0.43
C GLU A 200 -21.19 18.42 -1.04
N ILE A 201 -20.59 17.52 -0.26
CA ILE A 201 -19.51 16.65 -0.71
C ILE A 201 -19.95 15.78 -1.89
N LEU A 202 -21.10 15.12 -1.79
CA LEU A 202 -21.63 14.27 -2.85
C LEU A 202 -21.90 15.08 -4.13
N LEU A 203 -22.45 16.28 -3.97
CA LEU A 203 -22.78 17.17 -5.08
C LEU A 203 -21.56 17.78 -5.78
N THR A 204 -20.38 17.77 -5.16
CA THR A 204 -19.14 18.16 -5.87
C THR A 204 -18.75 17.21 -6.99
N ARG A 205 -19.25 15.98 -6.95
CA ARG A 205 -18.89 14.94 -7.92
C ARG A 205 -19.95 14.72 -8.99
N ARG A 206 -21.22 14.73 -8.62
CA ARG A 206 -22.36 14.58 -9.53
C ARG A 206 -23.52 15.43 -9.04
N THR A 207 -24.35 15.93 -9.96
CA THR A 207 -25.59 16.61 -9.60
C THR A 207 -26.56 15.66 -8.90
N GLU A 208 -27.60 16.20 -8.28
CA GLU A 208 -28.64 15.38 -7.64
C GLU A 208 -29.32 14.46 -8.66
N GLU A 209 -29.65 14.96 -9.85
CA GLU A 209 -30.22 14.18 -10.96
C GLU A 209 -29.27 13.08 -11.44
N GLU A 210 -27.97 13.35 -11.50
CA GLU A 210 -26.96 12.35 -11.87
C GLU A 210 -26.78 11.27 -10.80
N TRP A 211 -27.00 11.60 -9.52
CA TRP A 211 -27.04 10.63 -8.42
C TRP A 211 -28.34 9.82 -8.40
N GLU A 212 -29.48 10.46 -8.72
CA GLU A 212 -30.77 9.78 -8.87
C GLU A 212 -30.75 8.74 -9.98
N ASN A 213 -30.03 9.02 -11.06
CA ASN A 213 -29.85 8.13 -12.21
C ASN A 213 -28.56 7.29 -12.13
N TRP A 214 -27.84 7.31 -11.01
CA TRP A 214 -26.55 6.62 -10.90
C TRP A 214 -26.71 5.11 -10.87
N GLN A 215 -26.02 4.43 -11.79
CA GLN A 215 -26.10 2.98 -12.00
C GLN A 215 -25.01 2.16 -11.26
N GLY A 216 -24.15 2.83 -10.49
CA GLY A 216 -23.02 2.16 -9.83
C GLY A 216 -23.42 1.48 -8.52
N GLY A 217 -22.71 0.41 -8.18
CA GLY A 217 -22.85 -0.30 -6.91
C GLY A 217 -21.89 0.21 -5.83
N HIS A 218 -21.82 -0.55 -4.73
CA HIS A 218 -20.94 -0.23 -3.59
C HIS A 218 -19.47 -0.05 -3.98
N ALA A 219 -18.98 -0.89 -4.89
CA ALA A 219 -17.62 -0.83 -5.39
C ALA A 219 -17.35 0.45 -6.20
N ASP A 220 -18.32 0.88 -7.00
CA ASP A 220 -18.23 2.08 -7.85
C ASP A 220 -18.24 3.36 -7.01
N PHE A 221 -19.03 3.41 -5.93
CA PHE A 221 -18.94 4.52 -4.99
C PHE A 221 -17.59 4.54 -4.29
N LYS A 222 -17.10 3.39 -3.83
CA LYS A 222 -15.80 3.30 -3.15
C LYS A 222 -14.65 3.82 -4.00
N SER A 223 -14.68 3.59 -5.30
CA SER A 223 -13.67 4.05 -6.26
C SER A 223 -13.90 5.48 -6.77
N THR A 224 -15.03 6.10 -6.46
CA THR A 224 -15.33 7.47 -6.87
C THR A 224 -14.39 8.46 -6.19
N TRP A 225 -13.73 9.32 -6.97
CA TRP A 225 -12.84 10.35 -6.47
C TRP A 225 -13.57 11.66 -6.21
N PHE A 226 -13.30 12.28 -5.06
CA PHE A 226 -13.81 13.58 -4.66
C PHE A 226 -12.67 14.59 -4.63
N ASP A 227 -12.96 15.79 -5.15
CA ASP A 227 -12.08 16.94 -5.14
C ASP A 227 -12.82 18.10 -4.45
N LEU A 228 -12.42 18.40 -3.22
CA LEU A 228 -12.98 19.48 -2.41
C LEU A 228 -11.91 20.52 -2.12
N GLU A 229 -12.31 21.78 -2.10
CA GLU A 229 -11.41 22.88 -1.77
C GLU A 229 -10.76 22.68 -0.39
N GLY A 230 -9.43 22.73 -0.34
CA GLY A 230 -8.66 22.57 0.89
C GLY A 230 -8.49 21.12 1.39
N TYR A 231 -9.17 20.13 0.81
CA TYR A 231 -9.01 18.72 1.17
C TYR A 231 -8.07 18.01 0.21
N ARG A 232 -7.28 17.08 0.75
CA ARG A 232 -6.58 16.10 -0.08
C ARG A 232 -7.59 15.32 -0.90
N ASN A 233 -7.27 15.03 -2.16
CA ASN A 233 -8.15 14.20 -2.99
C ASN A 233 -8.38 12.86 -2.28
N PHE A 234 -9.64 12.43 -2.19
CA PHE A 234 -10.00 11.19 -1.49
C PHE A 234 -11.02 10.39 -2.29
N ALA A 235 -11.02 9.07 -2.05
CA ALA A 235 -11.98 8.17 -2.66
C ALA A 235 -13.24 8.04 -1.78
N GLY A 236 -14.37 7.63 -2.37
CA GLY A 236 -15.62 7.39 -1.64
C GLY A 236 -15.46 6.33 -0.54
N ALA A 237 -14.47 5.45 -0.65
CA ALA A 237 -14.07 4.55 0.45
C ALA A 237 -13.67 5.31 1.73
N SER A 238 -12.94 6.42 1.62
CA SER A 238 -12.53 7.26 2.75
C SER A 238 -13.73 8.02 3.34
N LEU A 239 -14.61 8.54 2.49
CA LEU A 239 -15.85 9.20 2.93
C LEU A 239 -16.76 8.23 3.68
N ARG A 240 -16.98 7.03 3.12
CA ARG A 240 -17.74 5.96 3.77
C ARG A 240 -17.12 5.57 5.10
N ARG A 241 -15.80 5.39 5.15
CA ARG A 241 -15.09 5.05 6.39
C ARG A 241 -15.37 6.08 7.47
N ARG A 242 -15.21 7.38 7.15
CA ARG A 242 -15.49 8.44 8.12
C ARG A 242 -16.94 8.45 8.58
N TYR A 243 -17.88 8.27 7.64
CA TYR A 243 -19.30 8.17 7.95
C TYR A 243 -19.60 7.02 8.93
N GLN A 244 -19.02 5.84 8.70
CA GLN A 244 -19.16 4.67 9.57
C GLN A 244 -18.49 4.86 10.94
N GLU A 245 -17.38 5.60 11.01
CA GLU A 245 -16.75 5.97 12.29
C GLU A 245 -17.67 6.86 13.14
N LEU A 246 -18.47 7.73 12.50
CA LEU A 246 -19.39 8.66 13.18
C LEU A 246 -20.78 8.08 13.47
N ARG A 247 -21.27 7.14 12.65
CA ARG A 247 -22.67 6.64 12.69
C ARG A 247 -22.81 5.14 12.95
N GLY A 248 -21.70 4.39 13.04
CA GLY A 248 -21.67 2.95 13.25
C GLY A 248 -21.26 2.15 12.01
N LYS A 249 -20.58 1.01 12.23
CA LYS A 249 -19.97 0.18 11.18
C LYS A 249 -20.97 -0.46 10.21
N ASP A 250 -22.20 -0.69 10.67
CA ASP A 250 -23.24 -1.37 9.90
C ASP A 250 -23.93 -0.45 8.88
N ARG A 251 -23.61 0.85 8.91
CA ARG A 251 -24.19 1.84 8.00
C ARG A 251 -23.76 1.57 6.56
N SER A 252 -24.75 1.50 5.68
CA SER A 252 -24.61 1.29 4.25
C SER A 252 -24.33 2.60 3.51
N ILE A 253 -23.97 2.50 2.23
CA ILE A 253 -23.84 3.68 1.36
C ILE A 253 -25.21 4.32 1.11
N LYS A 254 -26.28 3.52 1.07
CA LYS A 254 -27.64 4.02 0.94
C LYS A 254 -28.03 4.91 2.12
N ASP A 255 -27.61 4.55 3.33
CA ASP A 255 -27.83 5.38 4.53
C ASP A 255 -27.12 6.73 4.42
N LEU A 256 -25.89 6.74 3.88
CA LEU A 256 -25.13 7.96 3.63
C LEU A 256 -25.88 8.91 2.69
N PHE A 257 -26.40 8.40 1.57
CA PHE A 257 -27.19 9.20 0.62
C PHE A 257 -28.53 9.66 1.20
N SER A 258 -29.20 8.78 1.94
CA SER A 258 -30.46 9.12 2.64
C SER A 258 -30.25 10.23 3.66
N GLU A 259 -29.16 10.20 4.43
CA GLU A 259 -28.84 11.24 5.41
C GLU A 259 -28.47 12.55 4.71
N ALA A 260 -27.82 12.50 3.55
CA ALA A 260 -27.58 13.67 2.69
C ALA A 260 -28.85 14.20 1.99
N GLY A 261 -30.01 13.55 2.16
CA GLY A 261 -31.25 13.89 1.47
C GLY A 261 -31.17 13.73 -0.06
N ILE A 262 -30.22 12.95 -0.57
CA ILE A 262 -30.08 12.65 -1.99
C ILE A 262 -30.75 11.33 -2.26
N LYS A 263 -31.74 11.32 -3.15
CA LYS A 263 -32.33 10.08 -3.64
C LYS A 263 -31.30 9.42 -4.55
N VAL A 264 -30.89 8.20 -4.20
CA VAL A 264 -30.15 7.34 -5.11
C VAL A 264 -31.10 6.26 -5.55
N GLY A 265 -31.63 6.43 -6.75
CA GLY A 265 -32.45 5.45 -7.42
C GLY A 265 -31.57 4.45 -8.13
N SER A 266 -31.75 3.18 -7.82
CA SER A 266 -31.43 2.11 -8.74
C SER A 266 -32.72 1.79 -9.49
N ASN A 267 -32.80 2.13 -10.79
CA ASN A 267 -33.97 1.82 -11.61
C ASN A 267 -34.34 0.33 -11.41
N PRO A 268 -35.52 -0.01 -10.86
CA PRO A 268 -35.90 -1.37 -10.55
C PRO A 268 -35.88 -2.31 -11.76
N GLU A 269 -36.30 -1.83 -12.94
CA GLU A 269 -36.21 -2.59 -14.19
C GLU A 269 -34.76 -2.80 -14.63
N LEU A 270 -33.86 -1.91 -14.24
CA LEU A 270 -32.44 -1.97 -14.59
C LEU A 270 -31.64 -2.80 -13.58
N LEU A 271 -32.00 -2.77 -12.30
CA LEU A 271 -31.52 -3.70 -11.27
C LEU A 271 -31.96 -5.12 -11.61
N ARG A 272 -33.23 -5.26 -12.02
CA ARG A 272 -33.78 -6.48 -12.58
C ARG A 272 -32.99 -6.88 -13.82
N LYS A 273 -32.80 -6.01 -14.82
CA LYS A 273 -31.96 -6.29 -16.00
C LYS A 273 -30.48 -6.55 -15.70
N THR A 274 -29.91 -5.98 -14.64
CA THR A 274 -28.50 -6.20 -14.23
C THR A 274 -28.35 -7.48 -13.42
N LEU A 275 -29.36 -7.88 -12.65
CA LEU A 275 -29.40 -9.18 -11.95
C LEU A 275 -29.76 -10.31 -12.92
N GLU A 276 -30.73 -10.08 -13.82
CA GLU A 276 -31.08 -10.89 -14.98
C GLU A 276 -29.82 -11.04 -15.89
N ASP A 277 -29.13 -9.97 -16.31
CA ASP A 277 -27.92 -10.06 -17.16
C ASP A 277 -26.67 -10.65 -16.45
N ARG A 278 -26.52 -10.46 -15.14
CA ARG A 278 -25.29 -10.88 -14.42
C ARG A 278 -25.36 -12.32 -13.94
N PHE A 279 -26.55 -12.88 -13.73
CA PHE A 279 -26.73 -14.24 -13.23
C PHE A 279 -27.67 -15.12 -14.08
N GLU A 280 -28.72 -14.62 -14.75
CA GLU A 280 -29.57 -15.50 -15.59
C GLU A 280 -28.83 -16.01 -16.83
N ARG A 281 -27.98 -15.18 -17.48
CA ARG A 281 -27.16 -15.68 -18.59
C ARG A 281 -26.16 -16.75 -18.13
N PHE A 282 -25.68 -16.70 -16.89
CA PHE A 282 -24.80 -17.72 -16.32
C PHE A 282 -25.52 -19.00 -15.95
N TYR A 283 -26.72 -18.90 -15.37
CA TYR A 283 -27.52 -20.06 -15.05
C TYR A 283 -28.02 -20.76 -16.32
N GLY A 284 -28.38 -19.99 -17.36
CA GLY A 284 -28.73 -20.55 -18.67
C GLY A 284 -27.59 -21.33 -19.36
N VAL A 285 -26.32 -20.99 -19.10
CA VAL A 285 -25.17 -21.78 -19.56
C VAL A 285 -25.13 -23.16 -18.89
N PHE A 286 -25.56 -23.29 -17.64
CA PHE A 286 -25.63 -24.58 -16.94
C PHE A 286 -26.83 -25.42 -17.37
N ASP A 287 -27.83 -24.82 -18.05
CA ASP A 287 -28.93 -25.53 -18.68
C ASP A 287 -28.59 -25.99 -20.13
N ASN A 288 -27.50 -25.48 -20.72
CA ASN A 288 -27.15 -25.69 -22.12
C ASN A 288 -25.75 -26.33 -22.31
N PRO A 289 -25.67 -27.66 -22.50
CA PRO A 289 -24.39 -28.36 -22.62
C PRO A 289 -23.58 -27.93 -23.86
N ALA A 290 -24.23 -27.51 -24.95
CA ALA A 290 -23.54 -27.07 -26.17
C ALA A 290 -22.85 -25.71 -26.00
N GLU A 291 -23.48 -24.80 -25.25
CA GLU A 291 -22.88 -23.51 -24.92
C GLU A 291 -21.71 -23.68 -23.96
N LEU A 292 -21.87 -24.51 -22.92
CA LEU A 292 -20.78 -24.85 -22.01
C LEU A 292 -19.59 -25.51 -22.73
N ARG A 293 -19.86 -26.41 -23.68
CA ARG A 293 -18.82 -27.00 -24.56
C ARG A 293 -18.07 -25.94 -25.35
N SER A 294 -18.78 -25.02 -26.00
CA SER A 294 -18.16 -23.93 -26.77
C SER A 294 -17.24 -23.08 -25.89
N LEU A 295 -17.65 -22.75 -24.66
CA LEU A 295 -16.85 -22.00 -23.71
C LEU A 295 -15.54 -22.71 -23.34
N PHE A 296 -15.60 -24.02 -23.03
CA PHE A 296 -14.41 -24.81 -22.68
C PHE A 296 -13.46 -25.02 -23.88
N LEU A 297 -14.00 -25.17 -25.09
CA LEU A 297 -13.19 -25.22 -26.31
C LEU A 297 -12.49 -23.90 -26.63
N GLY A 298 -13.01 -22.78 -26.12
CA GLY A 298 -12.34 -21.47 -26.17
C GLY A 298 -11.07 -21.38 -25.31
N ILE A 299 -10.88 -22.27 -24.34
CA ILE A 299 -9.65 -22.35 -23.54
C ILE A 299 -8.59 -23.18 -24.25
N MET A 300 -8.97 -24.39 -24.68
CA MET A 300 -8.11 -25.33 -25.38
C MET A 300 -8.97 -26.29 -26.20
N PRO A 301 -8.45 -26.84 -27.30
CA PRO A 301 -9.20 -27.74 -28.16
C PRO A 301 -9.48 -29.09 -27.46
N GLU A 302 -10.42 -29.85 -28.02
CA GLU A 302 -10.90 -31.12 -27.45
C GLU A 302 -9.77 -32.13 -27.23
N GLU A 303 -8.84 -32.22 -28.17
CA GLU A 303 -7.70 -33.14 -28.10
C GLU A 303 -6.73 -32.80 -26.96
N GLU A 304 -6.68 -31.54 -26.53
CA GLU A 304 -5.87 -31.09 -25.39
C GLU A 304 -6.57 -31.34 -24.06
N TRP A 305 -7.91 -31.26 -24.02
CA TRP A 305 -8.69 -31.64 -22.83
C TRP A 305 -8.53 -33.12 -22.49
N ALA A 306 -8.44 -33.99 -23.50
CA ALA A 306 -8.23 -35.43 -23.33
C ALA A 306 -6.83 -35.79 -22.77
N LYS A 307 -5.86 -34.87 -22.80
CA LYS A 307 -4.52 -35.09 -22.24
C LYS A 307 -4.50 -34.84 -20.72
N PRO A 308 -3.58 -35.45 -19.96
CA PRO A 308 -3.46 -35.20 -18.52
C PRO A 308 -3.21 -33.72 -18.18
N GLN A 309 -4.14 -33.10 -17.43
CA GLN A 309 -4.07 -31.71 -16.99
C GLN A 309 -3.93 -31.56 -15.48
N GLN A 310 -3.18 -30.56 -15.03
CA GLN A 310 -3.15 -30.16 -13.61
C GLN A 310 -4.36 -29.28 -13.29
N TYR A 311 -5.07 -29.59 -12.19
CA TYR A 311 -6.28 -28.85 -11.81
C TYR A 311 -5.97 -27.40 -11.38
N SER A 312 -4.95 -27.16 -10.57
CA SER A 312 -4.70 -25.82 -10.01
C SER A 312 -4.45 -24.73 -11.07
N PRO A 313 -3.66 -24.98 -12.14
CA PRO A 313 -3.53 -24.04 -13.25
C PRO A 313 -4.84 -23.82 -14.01
N LEU A 314 -5.62 -24.88 -14.26
CA LEU A 314 -6.89 -24.79 -14.98
C LEU A 314 -7.88 -23.84 -14.31
N ARG A 315 -7.97 -23.85 -12.97
CA ARG A 315 -8.87 -22.94 -12.22
C ARG A 315 -8.69 -21.46 -12.56
N LYS A 316 -7.48 -21.06 -12.98
CA LYS A 316 -7.15 -19.65 -13.29
C LYS A 316 -7.43 -19.29 -14.75
N GLN A 317 -7.65 -20.28 -15.62
CA GLN A 317 -7.97 -20.05 -17.02
C GLN A 317 -9.29 -19.29 -17.14
N LYS A 318 -9.37 -18.39 -18.13
CA LYS A 318 -10.52 -17.53 -18.33
C LYS A 318 -11.35 -17.99 -19.53
N LEU A 319 -12.65 -18.04 -19.33
CA LEU A 319 -13.68 -18.33 -20.32
C LEU A 319 -14.26 -17.01 -20.81
N ALA A 320 -14.31 -16.78 -22.11
CA ALA A 320 -14.98 -15.63 -22.70
C ALA A 320 -16.48 -15.92 -22.80
N ILE A 321 -17.30 -15.18 -22.06
CA ILE A 321 -18.76 -15.41 -21.99
C ILE A 321 -19.52 -14.41 -22.87
N SER A 322 -18.87 -13.30 -23.20
CA SER A 322 -19.31 -12.38 -24.26
C SER A 322 -18.09 -11.62 -24.81
N ASP A 323 -18.28 -10.87 -25.89
CA ASP A 323 -17.20 -10.15 -26.61
C ASP A 323 -16.33 -9.25 -25.72
N GLU A 324 -16.85 -8.80 -24.58
CA GLU A 324 -16.15 -7.93 -23.62
C GLU A 324 -15.92 -8.56 -22.24
N ARG A 325 -16.39 -9.79 -21.99
CA ARG A 325 -16.43 -10.38 -20.64
C ARG A 325 -15.79 -11.75 -20.59
N SER A 326 -14.91 -11.92 -19.60
CA SER A 326 -14.36 -13.23 -19.27
C SER A 326 -14.40 -13.50 -17.77
N VAL A 327 -14.58 -14.77 -17.41
CA VAL A 327 -14.52 -15.23 -16.00
C VAL A 327 -13.57 -16.40 -15.87
N SER A 328 -12.97 -16.54 -14.69
CA SER A 328 -12.13 -17.70 -14.42
C SER A 328 -12.98 -18.98 -14.25
N ILE A 329 -12.40 -20.14 -14.56
CA ILE A 329 -13.00 -21.44 -14.22
C ILE A 329 -13.35 -21.50 -12.72
N HIS A 330 -12.48 -20.96 -11.85
CA HIS A 330 -12.75 -20.88 -10.42
C HIS A 330 -14.10 -20.20 -10.11
N THR A 331 -14.35 -19.04 -10.73
CA THR A 331 -15.60 -18.29 -10.55
C THR A 331 -16.79 -19.05 -11.13
N LEU A 332 -16.63 -19.68 -12.31
CA LEU A 332 -17.68 -20.50 -12.92
C LEU A 332 -18.12 -21.63 -11.98
N LEU A 333 -17.17 -22.32 -11.34
CA LEU A 333 -17.47 -23.44 -10.42
C LEU A 333 -18.26 -23.00 -9.17
N HIS A 334 -17.98 -21.80 -8.66
CA HIS A 334 -18.76 -21.25 -7.55
C HIS A 334 -20.20 -20.97 -7.97
N LEU A 335 -20.40 -20.40 -9.17
CA LEU A 335 -21.73 -20.14 -9.71
C LEU A 335 -22.48 -21.45 -9.98
N PHE A 336 -21.79 -22.47 -10.48
CA PHE A 336 -22.35 -23.81 -10.69
C PHE A 336 -22.81 -24.45 -9.37
N SER A 337 -22.05 -24.28 -8.29
CA SER A 337 -22.43 -24.82 -6.98
C SER A 337 -23.73 -24.17 -6.46
N ILE A 338 -23.87 -22.86 -6.65
CA ILE A 338 -25.09 -22.12 -6.28
C ILE A 338 -26.26 -22.53 -7.18
N TYR A 339 -26.01 -22.70 -8.47
CA TYR A 339 -27.00 -23.19 -9.43
C TYR A 339 -27.56 -24.55 -9.00
N LYS A 340 -26.71 -25.53 -8.70
CA LYS A 340 -27.14 -26.87 -8.25
C LYS A 340 -27.99 -26.79 -6.98
N TYR A 341 -27.55 -26.00 -6.00
CA TYR A 341 -28.31 -25.84 -4.76
C TYR A 341 -29.68 -25.21 -4.97
N ASN A 342 -29.75 -24.16 -5.80
CA ASN A 342 -31.02 -23.50 -6.14
C ASN A 342 -31.93 -24.42 -6.96
N ALA A 343 -31.37 -25.26 -7.85
CA ALA A 343 -32.13 -26.24 -8.62
C ALA A 343 -32.78 -27.34 -7.74
N GLU A 344 -32.22 -27.59 -6.55
CA GLU A 344 -32.78 -28.52 -5.55
C GLU A 344 -33.85 -27.87 -4.65
N GLN A 345 -34.10 -26.55 -4.78
CA GLN A 345 -35.10 -25.85 -3.97
C GLN A 345 -36.49 -25.84 -4.64
N GLU A 346 -37.54 -26.09 -3.85
CA GLU A 346 -38.93 -26.15 -4.32
C GLU A 346 -39.54 -24.78 -4.66
N THR A 347 -39.04 -23.69 -4.05
CA THR A 347 -39.59 -22.33 -4.26
C THR A 347 -38.49 -21.31 -4.52
N ILE A 348 -38.81 -20.31 -5.32
CA ILE A 348 -37.87 -19.22 -5.68
C ILE A 348 -37.48 -18.39 -4.45
N ASP A 349 -38.34 -18.32 -3.43
CA ASP A 349 -38.10 -17.55 -2.21
C ASP A 349 -36.96 -18.11 -1.35
N THR A 350 -36.60 -19.40 -1.53
CA THR A 350 -35.46 -20.03 -0.84
C THR A 350 -34.19 -20.01 -1.68
N TYR A 351 -34.20 -19.40 -2.87
CA TYR A 351 -33.01 -19.27 -3.68
C TYR A 351 -32.02 -18.33 -3.01
N ILE A 352 -30.74 -18.69 -3.13
CA ILE A 352 -29.66 -17.90 -2.59
C ILE A 352 -28.79 -17.35 -3.72
N ASP A 353 -28.29 -16.13 -3.49
CA ASP A 353 -27.33 -15.50 -4.37
C ASP A 353 -25.89 -15.82 -3.91
N PHE A 354 -24.92 -15.35 -4.68
CA PHE A 354 -23.51 -15.53 -4.36
C PHE A 354 -23.09 -14.96 -3.01
N ASN A 355 -23.70 -13.87 -2.54
CA ASN A 355 -23.34 -13.26 -1.26
C ASN A 355 -23.93 -14.05 -0.08
N LYS A 356 -25.17 -14.53 -0.21
CA LYS A 356 -25.80 -15.43 0.76
C LYS A 356 -25.08 -16.78 0.83
N ALA A 357 -24.61 -17.29 -0.31
CA ALA A 357 -23.79 -18.51 -0.38
C ALA A 357 -22.44 -18.37 0.37
N GLN A 358 -21.99 -17.14 0.66
CA GLN A 358 -20.80 -16.87 1.46
C GLN A 358 -21.09 -16.71 2.97
N SER A 359 -22.35 -16.76 3.40
CA SER A 359 -22.71 -16.65 4.82
C SER A 359 -22.27 -17.89 5.61
N GLU A 360 -22.14 -17.76 6.93
CA GLU A 360 -21.82 -18.91 7.80
C GLU A 360 -22.85 -20.04 7.71
N GLU A 361 -24.12 -19.69 7.44
CA GLU A 361 -25.22 -20.63 7.28
C GLU A 361 -25.06 -21.56 6.06
N HIS A 362 -24.44 -21.07 4.98
CA HIS A 362 -24.22 -21.82 3.74
C HIS A 362 -22.75 -22.21 3.54
N LYS A 363 -21.97 -22.22 4.63
CA LYS A 363 -20.54 -22.52 4.60
C LYS A 363 -20.32 -23.94 4.06
N GLY A 364 -19.65 -24.02 2.91
CA GLY A 364 -19.37 -25.29 2.21
C GLY A 364 -20.17 -25.50 0.92
N LEU A 365 -21.17 -24.66 0.66
CA LEU A 365 -21.90 -24.67 -0.60
C LEU A 365 -20.99 -24.28 -1.77
N ILE A 366 -20.20 -23.22 -1.60
CA ILE A 366 -19.32 -22.73 -2.66
C ILE A 366 -18.16 -23.71 -2.84
N GLN A 367 -18.23 -24.53 -3.90
CA GLN A 367 -17.21 -25.51 -4.23
C GLN A 367 -16.50 -25.12 -5.52
N SER A 368 -15.18 -25.02 -5.44
CA SER A 368 -14.32 -24.98 -6.62
C SER A 368 -13.25 -26.02 -6.43
N ASN A 369 -13.62 -27.25 -6.76
CA ASN A 369 -12.75 -28.42 -6.66
C ASN A 369 -12.74 -29.18 -8.01
N LYS A 370 -11.83 -30.15 -8.10
CA LYS A 370 -11.62 -30.98 -9.28
C LYS A 370 -12.88 -31.75 -9.69
N LYS A 371 -13.68 -32.21 -8.71
CA LYS A 371 -14.94 -32.92 -8.94
C LYS A 371 -15.97 -32.04 -9.65
N ALA A 372 -16.21 -30.82 -9.16
CA ALA A 372 -17.16 -29.89 -9.76
C ALA A 372 -16.77 -29.50 -11.21
N LEU A 373 -15.47 -29.40 -11.50
CA LEU A 373 -15.01 -29.16 -12.87
C LEU A 373 -15.23 -30.39 -13.76
N GLY A 374 -14.99 -31.59 -13.23
CA GLY A 374 -15.28 -32.83 -13.93
C GLY A 374 -16.76 -32.92 -14.31
N GLU A 375 -17.66 -32.67 -13.36
CA GLU A 375 -19.11 -32.66 -13.61
C GLU A 375 -19.52 -31.69 -14.73
N LEU A 376 -18.93 -30.49 -14.79
CA LEU A 376 -19.19 -29.53 -15.86
C LEU A 376 -18.64 -29.99 -17.22
N LEU A 377 -17.45 -30.60 -17.26
CA LEU A 377 -16.86 -31.11 -18.50
C LEU A 377 -17.63 -32.33 -19.03
N ASP A 378 -18.08 -33.21 -18.13
CA ASP A 378 -18.97 -34.33 -18.45
C ASP A 378 -20.30 -33.81 -19.02
N PHE A 379 -20.90 -32.80 -18.40
CA PHE A 379 -22.11 -32.17 -18.91
C PHE A 379 -21.91 -31.53 -20.29
N ALA A 380 -20.75 -30.92 -20.55
CA ALA A 380 -20.35 -30.40 -21.87
C ALA A 380 -19.98 -31.50 -22.89
N GLY A 381 -19.97 -32.78 -22.49
CA GLY A 381 -19.58 -33.91 -23.32
C GLY A 381 -18.11 -33.92 -23.73
N LEU A 382 -17.23 -33.28 -22.96
CA LEU A 382 -15.79 -33.24 -23.23
C LEU A 382 -15.09 -34.38 -22.51
N GLU A 383 -14.29 -35.16 -23.23
CA GLU A 383 -13.37 -36.10 -22.60
C GLU A 383 -12.24 -35.34 -21.91
N TYR A 384 -12.01 -35.64 -20.62
CA TYR A 384 -10.95 -35.00 -19.85
C TYR A 384 -10.16 -35.99 -19.01
N LYS A 385 -8.90 -35.65 -18.73
CA LYS A 385 -8.06 -36.41 -17.81
C LYS A 385 -7.34 -35.48 -16.85
N PHE A 386 -7.64 -35.57 -15.56
CA PHE A 386 -6.91 -34.84 -14.53
C PHE A 386 -5.73 -35.66 -14.01
N ILE A 387 -4.58 -35.01 -13.88
CA ILE A 387 -3.47 -35.51 -13.07
C ILE A 387 -3.94 -35.53 -11.60
N PRO A 388 -3.76 -36.64 -10.86
CA PRO A 388 -4.11 -36.67 -9.45
C PRO A 388 -3.21 -35.75 -8.64
N ASP A 389 -3.77 -35.13 -7.61
CA ASP A 389 -2.95 -34.43 -6.62
C ASP A 389 -2.15 -35.47 -5.84
N ILE A 390 -1.00 -35.08 -5.27
CA ILE A 390 -0.14 -36.02 -4.52
C ILE A 390 -0.90 -36.69 -3.36
N THR A 391 -1.89 -36.01 -2.79
CA THR A 391 -2.75 -36.53 -1.72
C THR A 391 -3.75 -37.59 -2.20
N GLU A 392 -3.98 -37.70 -3.51
CA GLU A 392 -4.85 -38.70 -4.13
C GLU A 392 -4.07 -39.96 -4.56
N VAL A 393 -2.74 -39.93 -4.46
CA VAL A 393 -1.85 -41.03 -4.82
C VAL A 393 -1.50 -41.84 -3.57
N ASP A 394 -1.62 -43.17 -3.63
CA ASP A 394 -1.15 -44.03 -2.54
C ASP A 394 0.38 -44.08 -2.53
N LEU A 395 0.97 -43.13 -1.79
CA LEU A 395 2.40 -43.05 -1.57
C LEU A 395 2.96 -44.20 -0.72
N HIS A 396 2.13 -45.09 -0.15
CA HIS A 396 2.61 -46.32 0.46
C HIS A 396 2.78 -47.48 -0.52
N ASP A 397 2.21 -47.40 -1.73
CA ASP A 397 2.35 -48.41 -2.77
C ASP A 397 3.80 -48.44 -3.29
N PRO A 398 4.55 -49.54 -3.05
CA PRO A 398 5.90 -49.73 -3.58
C PRO A 398 6.01 -49.53 -5.08
N THR A 399 4.96 -49.89 -5.83
CA THR A 399 4.92 -49.84 -7.29
C THR A 399 4.87 -48.41 -7.78
N VAL A 400 4.05 -47.57 -7.14
CA VAL A 400 3.93 -46.14 -7.44
C VAL A 400 5.25 -45.44 -7.16
N LEU A 401 5.80 -45.63 -5.94
CA LEU A 401 7.09 -45.04 -5.57
C LEU A 401 8.18 -45.49 -6.53
N ARG A 402 8.25 -46.79 -6.85
CA ARG A 402 9.22 -47.30 -7.81
C ARG A 402 9.10 -46.59 -9.16
N ARG A 403 7.90 -46.50 -9.76
CA ARG A 403 7.71 -45.75 -11.02
C ARG A 403 8.20 -44.30 -10.89
N MET A 404 7.83 -43.61 -9.82
CA MET A 404 8.26 -42.22 -9.57
C MET A 404 9.78 -42.06 -9.48
N LEU A 405 10.45 -42.95 -8.76
CA LEU A 405 11.90 -42.93 -8.57
C LEU A 405 12.67 -43.33 -9.84
N PHE A 406 12.14 -44.25 -10.65
CA PHE A 406 12.77 -44.64 -11.92
C PHE A 406 12.73 -43.53 -12.99
N HIS A 407 11.85 -42.55 -12.83
CA HIS A 407 11.74 -41.37 -13.70
C HIS A 407 12.18 -40.09 -12.97
N ALA A 408 13.10 -40.22 -12.01
CA ALA A 408 13.69 -39.08 -11.32
C ALA A 408 14.51 -38.20 -12.28
N THR A 409 14.41 -36.89 -12.10
CA THR A 409 15.25 -35.91 -12.81
C THR A 409 15.91 -34.95 -11.83
N LEU A 410 17.11 -34.49 -12.13
CA LEU A 410 17.81 -33.45 -11.39
C LEU A 410 18.30 -32.41 -12.38
N GLU A 411 17.95 -31.15 -12.17
CA GLU A 411 18.29 -30.04 -13.08
C GLU A 411 17.82 -30.27 -14.54
N GLY A 412 16.80 -31.12 -14.73
CA GLY A 412 16.23 -31.46 -16.04
C GLY A 412 16.82 -32.72 -16.68
N GLU A 413 17.90 -33.28 -16.13
CA GLU A 413 18.52 -34.51 -16.63
C GLU A 413 17.97 -35.74 -15.90
N THR A 414 17.79 -36.85 -16.61
CA THR A 414 17.35 -38.13 -16.01
C THR A 414 18.42 -38.64 -15.09
N LEU A 415 18.05 -38.90 -13.83
CA LEU A 415 19.00 -39.35 -12.82
C LEU A 415 19.07 -40.89 -12.82
N PRO A 416 20.24 -41.49 -13.15
CA PRO A 416 20.38 -42.93 -13.22
C PRO A 416 20.07 -43.62 -11.88
N HIS A 417 19.52 -44.84 -11.95
CA HIS A 417 19.12 -45.63 -10.78
C HIS A 417 20.22 -45.74 -9.70
N ASN A 418 21.47 -45.99 -10.12
CA ASN A 418 22.62 -46.12 -9.20
C ASN A 418 23.03 -44.79 -8.56
N GLU A 419 22.77 -43.66 -9.22
CA GLU A 419 23.05 -42.34 -8.66
C GLU A 419 21.98 -41.94 -7.66
N LEU A 420 20.71 -42.31 -7.89
CA LEU A 420 19.63 -42.03 -6.94
C LEU A 420 19.80 -42.81 -5.64
N LYS A 421 20.21 -44.07 -5.73
CA LYS A 421 20.51 -44.93 -4.59
C LYS A 421 21.62 -44.37 -3.69
N ASN A 422 22.61 -43.75 -4.31
CA ASN A 422 23.76 -43.15 -3.61
C ASN A 422 23.59 -41.64 -3.38
N ALA A 423 22.43 -41.08 -3.76
CA ALA A 423 22.19 -39.65 -3.64
C ALA A 423 22.19 -39.25 -2.17
N GLY A 424 22.86 -38.14 -1.86
CA GLY A 424 22.71 -37.53 -0.54
C GLY A 424 21.32 -36.92 -0.38
N ILE A 425 20.89 -36.70 0.87
CA ILE A 425 19.60 -36.06 1.19
C ILE A 425 19.36 -34.72 0.46
N GLN A 426 20.42 -33.95 0.22
CA GLN A 426 20.32 -32.67 -0.50
C GLN A 426 20.04 -32.86 -1.99
N GLN A 427 20.61 -33.89 -2.62
CA GLN A 427 20.33 -34.22 -4.02
C GLN A 427 18.91 -34.77 -4.16
N PHE A 428 18.49 -35.68 -3.27
CA PHE A 428 17.14 -36.22 -3.27
C PHE A 428 16.08 -35.12 -3.14
N ARG A 429 16.29 -34.15 -2.25
CA ARG A 429 15.37 -33.01 -2.07
C ARG A 429 15.22 -32.14 -3.32
N LYS A 430 16.30 -31.98 -4.08
CA LYS A 430 16.35 -31.16 -5.32
C LYS A 430 15.84 -31.92 -6.55
N ALA A 431 15.82 -33.25 -6.51
CA ALA A 431 15.29 -34.06 -7.60
C ALA A 431 13.77 -33.85 -7.77
N ARG A 432 13.27 -34.11 -8.97
CA ARG A 432 11.85 -34.20 -9.28
C ARG A 432 11.50 -35.64 -9.63
N PHE A 433 10.39 -36.13 -9.11
CA PHE A 433 9.93 -37.50 -9.28
C PHE A 433 8.61 -37.52 -10.02
N ARG A 434 8.53 -38.30 -11.09
CA ARG A 434 7.37 -38.35 -11.97
C ARG A 434 6.81 -39.75 -12.09
N ASP A 435 5.52 -39.94 -11.82
CA ASP A 435 4.84 -41.19 -12.18
C ASP A 435 4.28 -41.07 -13.61
N PRO A 436 4.83 -41.79 -14.61
CA PRO A 436 4.34 -41.73 -15.98
C PRO A 436 2.91 -42.27 -16.14
N ALA A 437 2.44 -43.14 -15.22
CA ALA A 437 1.10 -43.72 -15.30
C ALA A 437 0.00 -42.70 -14.95
N THR A 438 0.24 -41.90 -13.91
CA THR A 438 -0.71 -40.91 -13.39
C THR A 438 -0.42 -39.49 -13.85
N GLY A 439 0.81 -39.21 -14.28
CA GLY A 439 1.29 -37.87 -14.69
C GLY A 439 1.72 -36.99 -13.53
N VAL A 440 1.69 -37.50 -12.29
CA VAL A 440 2.11 -36.78 -11.08
C VAL A 440 3.58 -36.43 -11.18
N ASP A 441 3.94 -35.18 -10.91
CA ASP A 441 5.31 -34.68 -10.87
C ASP A 441 5.51 -33.83 -9.60
N ILE A 442 6.44 -34.26 -8.75
CA ILE A 442 6.65 -33.68 -7.43
C ILE A 442 8.14 -33.51 -7.12
N ALA A 443 8.48 -32.39 -6.46
CA ALA A 443 9.82 -32.20 -5.92
C ALA A 443 10.10 -33.17 -4.77
N GLY A 444 11.31 -33.68 -4.68
CA GLY A 444 11.71 -34.65 -3.66
C GLY A 444 11.49 -34.17 -2.24
N GLN A 445 11.72 -32.87 -1.97
CA GLN A 445 11.35 -32.28 -0.69
C GLN A 445 9.87 -32.44 -0.37
N SER A 446 8.98 -32.15 -1.31
CA SER A 446 7.53 -32.28 -1.11
C SER A 446 7.13 -33.74 -0.97
N LEU A 447 7.70 -34.65 -1.77
CA LEU A 447 7.47 -36.09 -1.64
C LEU A 447 7.81 -36.58 -0.22
N MET A 448 8.94 -36.14 0.34
CA MET A 448 9.33 -36.49 1.71
C MET A 448 8.34 -35.95 2.75
N ILE A 449 7.90 -34.69 2.60
CA ILE A 449 6.92 -34.07 3.50
C ILE A 449 5.62 -34.88 3.50
N TYR A 450 5.03 -35.10 2.33
CA TYR A 450 3.77 -35.83 2.20
C TYR A 450 3.91 -37.28 2.67
N PHE A 451 4.99 -37.98 2.30
CA PHE A 451 5.24 -39.35 2.76
C PHE A 451 5.37 -39.43 4.28
N SER A 452 6.04 -38.46 4.90
CA SER A 452 6.25 -38.43 6.35
C SER A 452 4.95 -38.23 7.14
N ALA A 453 3.99 -37.50 6.58
CA ALA A 453 2.70 -37.20 7.19
C ALA A 453 1.70 -38.38 7.12
N LEU A 454 1.91 -39.36 6.25
CA LEU A 454 1.01 -40.52 6.08
C LEU A 454 0.81 -41.32 7.38
N TYR A 455 1.85 -41.44 8.20
CA TYR A 455 1.76 -42.16 9.48
C TYR A 455 0.78 -41.49 10.44
N TYR A 456 0.80 -40.16 10.50
CA TYR A 456 -0.10 -39.39 11.34
C TYR A 456 -1.56 -39.51 10.86
N VAL A 457 -1.80 -39.45 9.55
CA VAL A 457 -3.15 -39.64 8.96
C VAL A 457 -3.70 -41.04 9.24
N LYS A 458 -2.83 -42.06 9.31
CA LYS A 458 -3.23 -43.43 9.67
C LYS A 458 -3.64 -43.58 11.14
N GLU A 459 -3.02 -42.81 12.03
CA GLU A 459 -3.35 -42.80 13.47
C GLU A 459 -4.52 -41.86 13.78
N HIS A 460 -4.75 -40.87 12.93
CA HIS A 460 -5.76 -39.81 13.09
C HIS A 460 -6.61 -39.67 11.81
N HIS A 461 -7.54 -40.61 11.62
CA HIS A 461 -8.38 -40.72 10.42
C HIS A 461 -9.22 -39.47 10.08
N GLU A 462 -9.39 -38.54 11.03
CA GLU A 462 -10.14 -37.30 10.84
C GLU A 462 -9.31 -36.17 10.20
N VAL A 463 -7.98 -36.32 10.11
CA VAL A 463 -7.07 -35.29 9.59
C VAL A 463 -6.63 -35.63 8.16
N GLY A 464 -6.81 -34.69 7.23
CA GLY A 464 -6.38 -34.86 5.85
C GLY A 464 -4.86 -34.82 5.68
N LEU A 465 -4.33 -35.46 4.62
CA LEU A 465 -2.89 -35.53 4.38
C LEU A 465 -2.24 -34.14 4.16
N ASP A 466 -2.94 -33.25 3.49
CA ASP A 466 -2.46 -31.87 3.29
C ASP A 466 -2.40 -31.09 4.60
N GLU A 467 -3.42 -31.25 5.46
CA GLU A 467 -3.46 -30.64 6.80
C GLU A 467 -2.35 -31.18 7.70
N ALA A 468 -2.14 -32.51 7.71
CA ALA A 468 -1.08 -33.16 8.49
C ALA A 468 0.32 -32.69 8.07
N ALA A 469 0.56 -32.57 6.76
CA ALA A 469 1.84 -32.15 6.19
C ALA A 469 2.11 -30.64 6.35
N ASN A 470 1.14 -29.80 5.99
CA ASN A 470 1.36 -28.36 5.81
C ASN A 470 0.89 -27.51 7.00
N ALA A 471 -0.17 -27.91 7.72
CA ALA A 471 -0.72 -27.13 8.83
C ALA A 471 -0.22 -27.61 10.20
N LEU A 472 -0.15 -28.93 10.39
CA LEU A 472 0.27 -29.54 11.67
C LEU A 472 1.76 -29.91 11.72
N HIS A 473 2.46 -29.83 10.59
CA HIS A 473 3.88 -30.14 10.43
C HIS A 473 4.28 -31.50 11.05
N LYS A 474 3.43 -32.51 10.89
CA LYS A 474 3.67 -33.86 11.44
C LYS A 474 4.54 -34.66 10.48
N GLY A 475 5.68 -35.13 10.95
CA GLY A 475 6.59 -35.92 10.14
C GLY A 475 7.80 -36.48 10.92
N LYS A 476 8.46 -37.46 10.30
CA LYS A 476 9.74 -38.02 10.77
C LYS A 476 10.92 -37.18 10.27
N SER A 477 12.13 -37.44 10.79
CA SER A 477 13.34 -36.80 10.29
C SER A 477 13.57 -37.12 8.81
N ASN A 478 14.03 -36.13 8.05
CA ASN A 478 14.19 -36.22 6.60
C ASN A 478 15.06 -37.42 6.17
N SER A 479 16.13 -37.74 6.91
CA SER A 479 17.02 -38.86 6.58
C SER A 479 16.34 -40.23 6.74
N ALA A 480 15.50 -40.39 7.76
CA ALA A 480 14.74 -41.63 7.98
C ALA A 480 13.67 -41.81 6.89
N VAL A 481 12.97 -40.72 6.53
CA VAL A 481 11.94 -40.70 5.49
C VAL A 481 12.51 -41.06 4.12
N MET A 482 13.66 -40.48 3.75
CA MET A 482 14.32 -40.80 2.48
C MET A 482 14.68 -42.28 2.38
N ASN A 483 15.27 -42.86 3.43
CA ASN A 483 15.63 -44.27 3.46
C ASN A 483 14.40 -45.18 3.38
N GLU A 484 13.30 -44.81 4.04
CA GLU A 484 12.03 -45.54 3.96
C GLU A 484 11.42 -45.51 2.55
N ILE A 485 11.47 -44.36 1.86
CA ILE A 485 11.01 -44.23 0.47
C ILE A 485 11.85 -45.11 -0.47
N LEU A 486 13.19 -45.02 -0.37
CA LEU A 486 14.11 -45.82 -1.18
C LEU A 486 13.90 -47.33 -0.93
N GLY A 487 13.84 -47.72 0.34
CA GLY A 487 13.64 -49.12 0.72
C GLY A 487 12.30 -49.68 0.23
N LYS A 488 11.21 -48.91 0.33
CA LYS A 488 9.90 -49.32 -0.22
C LYS A 488 9.89 -49.40 -1.75
N ALA A 489 10.62 -48.52 -2.43
CA ALA A 489 10.74 -48.54 -3.88
C ALA A 489 11.66 -49.66 -4.41
N GLY A 490 12.39 -50.35 -3.52
CA GLY A 490 13.31 -51.45 -3.84
C GLY A 490 14.72 -51.00 -4.23
N PHE A 491 15.18 -49.86 -3.71
CA PHE A 491 16.51 -49.28 -3.96
C PHE A 491 17.52 -49.62 -2.86
#